data_AF-G7PY58-F1
#
_entry.id   AF-G7PY58-F1
#
_cell.length_a   1.000
_cell.length_b   1.000
_cell.length_c   1.000
_cell.angle_alpha   90.00
_cell.angle_beta   90.00
_cell.angle_gamma   90.00
#
_symmetry.space_group_name_H-M   'P 1'
#
loop_
_entity.id
_entity.type
_entity.pdbx_description
1 polymer ?
#
loop_
_entity_poly.entity_id
_entity_poly.type
_entity_poly.pdbx_seq_one_letter_code
_entity_poly.pdbx_strand_id
1 'polypeptide(L)'
;QMRVLPVILPPVPQVVCNYREVRFESIRLPGCPPGVDPVVSVPVALSCRCGLCRRSTSDCGGPKDHPLTCDDPHLQASSSSKDPPPSPPSPSRLLEPADTPFLPQ
;
A
#
# COMPACT_ATOMS: atom_id res chain seq x y z
N GLN A 1 15.36 18.37 44.76
CA GLN A 1 14.61 17.17 44.34
C GLN A 1 13.65 17.59 43.22
N MET A 2 13.74 16.97 42.04
CA MET A 2 12.84 17.25 40.92
C MET A 2 11.57 16.44 41.11
N ARG A 3 10.45 17.12 41.39
CA ARG A 3 9.14 16.46 41.49
C ARG A 3 8.54 16.46 40.09
N VAL A 4 8.62 15.32 39.41
CA VAL A 4 7.92 15.12 38.13
C VAL A 4 6.44 14.93 38.47
N LEU A 5 5.60 15.90 38.08
CA LEU A 5 4.15 15.73 38.15
C LEU A 5 3.77 14.69 37.07
N PRO A 6 3.17 13.53 37.41
CA PRO A 6 2.71 12.60 36.40
C PRO A 6 1.55 13.27 35.68
N VAL A 7 1.80 13.71 34.45
CA VAL A 7 0.76 14.19 33.57
C VAL A 7 0.01 12.96 33.07
N ILE A 8 -0.96 12.50 33.85
CA ILE A 8 -1.93 11.48 33.43
C ILE A 8 -2.97 12.19 32.56
N LEU A 9 -2.54 12.64 31.37
CA LEU A 9 -3.46 13.08 30.34
C LEU A 9 -3.99 11.83 29.62
N PRO A 10 -5.33 11.73 29.40
CA PRO A 10 -5.84 10.69 28.52
C PRO A 10 -5.22 10.83 27.12
N PRO A 11 -5.00 9.72 26.39
CA PRO A 11 -4.49 9.78 25.04
C PRO A 11 -5.37 10.69 24.17
N VAL A 12 -4.77 11.72 23.58
CA VAL A 12 -5.50 12.59 22.66
C VAL A 12 -5.81 11.78 21.39
N PRO A 13 -7.06 11.78 20.91
CA PRO A 13 -7.42 11.07 19.68
C PRO A 13 -6.63 11.64 18.49
N GLN A 14 -5.80 10.79 17.89
CA GLN A 14 -5.02 11.14 16.71
C GLN A 14 -5.90 11.00 15.45
N VAL A 15 -5.99 12.08 14.69
CA VAL A 15 -6.71 12.11 13.42
C VAL A 15 -5.75 11.69 12.31
N VAL A 16 -6.12 10.67 11.54
CA VAL A 16 -5.37 10.19 10.37
C VAL A 16 -6.29 10.15 9.16
N CYS A 17 -5.73 10.31 7.97
CA CYS A 17 -6.48 10.12 6.73
C CYS A 17 -6.38 8.66 6.28
N ASN A 18 -7.54 8.06 6.02
CA ASN A 18 -7.68 6.64 5.71
C ASN A 18 -8.74 6.45 4.62
N TYR A 19 -8.80 5.26 4.05
CA TYR A 19 -9.80 4.82 3.11
C TYR A 19 -11.22 5.09 3.62
N ARG A 20 -12.02 5.75 2.78
CA ARG A 20 -13.46 5.89 2.97
C ARG A 20 -14.19 4.89 2.10
N GLU A 21 -13.92 4.93 0.80
CA GLU A 21 -14.44 4.01 -0.21
C GLU A 21 -13.26 3.34 -0.93
N VAL A 22 -13.38 2.04 -1.15
CA VAL A 22 -12.34 1.21 -1.77
C VAL A 22 -12.96 0.31 -2.82
N ARG A 23 -12.21 0.05 -3.88
CA ARG A 23 -12.44 -1.08 -4.78
C ARG A 23 -11.23 -2.01 -4.74
N PHE A 24 -11.42 -3.25 -5.13
CA PHE A 24 -10.32 -4.20 -5.25
C PHE A 24 -10.00 -4.43 -6.72
N GLU A 25 -8.71 -4.34 -7.04
CA GLU A 25 -8.18 -4.76 -8.34
C GLU A 25 -7.40 -6.05 -8.16
N SER A 26 -7.56 -6.98 -9.08
CA SER A 26 -6.85 -8.25 -9.06
C SER A 26 -5.66 -8.21 -10.00
N ILE A 27 -4.48 -8.57 -9.49
CA ILE A 27 -3.26 -8.71 -10.26
C ILE A 27 -2.80 -10.16 -10.22
N ARG A 28 -2.16 -10.62 -11.30
CA ARG A 28 -1.56 -11.95 -11.36
C ARG A 28 -0.06 -11.85 -11.09
N LEU A 29 0.40 -12.45 -9.99
CA LEU A 29 1.81 -12.45 -9.65
C LEU A 29 2.59 -13.39 -10.59
N PRO A 30 3.75 -12.96 -11.12
CA PRO A 30 4.62 -13.83 -11.88
C PRO A 30 5.39 -14.80 -10.96
N GLY A 31 5.77 -15.96 -11.49
CA GLY A 31 6.70 -16.87 -10.80
C GLY A 31 6.10 -17.77 -9.71
N CYS A 32 4.78 -17.79 -9.52
CA CYS A 32 4.14 -18.69 -8.56
C CYS A 32 4.28 -20.18 -8.98
N PRO A 33 4.51 -21.11 -8.03
CA PRO A 33 4.57 -22.54 -8.32
C PRO A 33 3.25 -23.12 -8.86
N PRO A 34 3.29 -24.27 -9.56
CA PRO A 34 2.09 -24.98 -9.96
C PRO A 34 1.19 -25.34 -8.77
N GLY A 35 -0.12 -25.19 -8.93
CA GLY A 35 -1.10 -25.48 -7.88
C GLY A 35 -1.32 -24.36 -6.86
N VAL A 36 -0.62 -23.23 -6.99
CA VAL A 36 -0.87 -22.00 -6.23
C VAL A 36 -1.75 -21.07 -7.05
N ASP A 37 -2.72 -20.41 -6.42
CA ASP A 37 -3.44 -19.30 -7.05
C ASP A 37 -2.54 -18.06 -7.11
N PRO A 38 -2.13 -17.59 -8.30
CA PRO A 38 -1.26 -16.42 -8.44
C PRO A 38 -2.02 -15.10 -8.33
N VAL A 39 -3.34 -15.10 -8.16
CA VAL A 39 -4.16 -13.89 -8.18
C VAL A 39 -4.21 -13.24 -6.79
N VAL A 40 -3.82 -11.97 -6.71
CA VAL A 40 -3.90 -11.16 -5.49
C VAL A 40 -4.79 -9.95 -5.72
N SER A 41 -5.70 -9.70 -4.77
CA SER A 41 -6.58 -8.53 -4.80
C SER A 41 -6.03 -7.41 -3.92
N VAL A 42 -5.73 -6.27 -4.52
CA VAL A 42 -5.17 -5.09 -3.85
C VAL A 42 -6.22 -3.99 -3.71
N PRO A 43 -6.27 -3.26 -2.58
CA PRO A 43 -7.22 -2.18 -2.38
C PRO A 43 -6.79 -0.91 -3.13
N VAL A 44 -7.71 -0.34 -3.89
CA VAL A 44 -7.57 0.96 -4.54
C VAL A 44 -8.53 1.95 -3.89
N ALA A 45 -7.99 3.03 -3.33
CA ALA A 45 -8.77 4.07 -2.71
C ALA A 45 -9.59 4.84 -3.76
N LEU A 46 -10.91 4.83 -3.62
CA LEU A 46 -11.82 5.68 -4.40
C LEU A 46 -12.03 7.04 -3.73
N SER A 47 -12.02 7.04 -2.39
CA SER A 47 -12.06 8.27 -1.60
C SER A 47 -11.42 8.08 -0.24
N CYS A 48 -11.00 9.20 0.37
CA CYS A 48 -10.38 9.24 1.68
C CYS A 48 -11.26 10.01 2.67
N ARG A 49 -11.09 9.72 3.97
CA ARG A 49 -11.64 10.54 5.06
C ARG A 49 -10.60 10.65 6.16
N CYS A 50 -10.62 11.76 6.89
CA CYS A 50 -9.76 11.93 8.06
C CYS A 50 -10.58 11.78 9.33
N GLY A 51 -10.10 10.97 10.27
CA GLY A 51 -10.78 10.64 11.51
C GLY A 51 -9.93 9.72 12.38
N LEU A 52 -10.55 9.05 13.35
CA LEU A 52 -9.86 8.03 14.11
C LEU A 52 -9.37 6.91 13.20
N CYS A 53 -8.16 6.43 13.46
CA CYS A 53 -7.59 5.33 12.69
C CYS A 53 -8.45 4.06 12.83
N ARG A 54 -8.94 3.54 11.70
CA ARG A 54 -9.70 2.30 11.65
C ARG A 54 -8.77 1.10 11.56
N ARG A 55 -8.54 0.45 12.71
CA ARG A 55 -7.70 -0.75 12.81
C ARG A 55 -8.26 -1.97 12.07
N SER A 56 -9.55 -1.94 11.70
CA SER A 56 -10.20 -3.02 10.92
C SER A 56 -9.73 -3.10 9.48
N THR A 57 -9.19 -2.00 8.93
CA THR A 57 -8.80 -1.90 7.50
C THR A 57 -7.40 -1.36 7.30
N SER A 58 -6.71 -0.96 8.37
CA SER A 58 -5.41 -0.30 8.27
C SER A 58 -4.62 -0.48 9.55
N ASP A 59 -3.30 -0.62 9.40
CA ASP A 59 -2.40 -0.69 10.54
C ASP A 59 -2.12 0.70 11.10
N CYS A 60 -2.62 0.93 12.30
CA CYS A 60 -2.49 2.20 13.02
C CYS A 60 -1.16 2.24 13.79
N GLY A 61 -0.05 2.43 13.08
CA GLY A 61 1.31 2.51 13.64
C GLY A 61 2.09 3.73 13.18
N GLY A 62 3.36 3.81 13.58
CA GLY A 62 4.31 4.80 13.06
C GLY A 62 4.64 4.58 11.58
N PRO A 63 5.49 5.44 10.99
CA PRO A 63 5.89 5.33 9.59
C PRO A 63 6.36 3.91 9.28
N LYS A 64 5.78 3.32 8.23
CA LYS A 64 6.25 2.09 7.61
C LYS A 64 7.15 2.44 6.44
N ASP A 65 7.84 1.43 5.93
CA ASP A 65 8.59 1.56 4.69
C ASP A 65 7.67 2.04 3.56
N HIS A 66 8.29 2.61 2.53
CA HIS A 66 7.55 3.24 1.45
C HIS A 66 6.66 2.19 0.75
N PRO A 67 5.43 2.51 0.29
CA PRO A 67 4.55 1.53 -0.37
C PRO A 67 5.15 0.84 -1.62
N LEU A 68 6.27 1.37 -2.12
CA LEU A 68 7.01 0.90 -3.28
C LEU A 68 8.19 -0.02 -2.91
N THR A 69 8.46 -0.24 -1.63
CA THR A 69 9.54 -1.13 -1.18
C THR A 69 8.98 -2.51 -0.91
N CYS A 70 9.66 -3.53 -1.42
CA CYS A 70 9.45 -4.92 -1.06
C CYS A 70 10.80 -5.49 -0.61
N ASP A 71 10.80 -6.27 0.47
CA ASP A 71 11.96 -7.04 0.89
C ASP A 71 12.12 -8.26 -0.02
N ASP A 72 12.61 -8.02 -1.23
CA ASP A 72 13.02 -9.09 -2.13
C ASP A 72 14.54 -9.28 -2.01
N PRO A 73 15.01 -10.45 -1.50
CA PRO A 73 16.43 -10.71 -1.32
C PRO A 73 17.22 -10.74 -2.64
N HIS A 74 16.57 -10.88 -3.80
CA HIS A 74 17.19 -10.78 -5.12
C HIS A 74 17.30 -9.33 -5.62
N LEU A 75 16.40 -8.42 -5.24
CA LEU A 75 16.48 -6.99 -5.56
C LEU A 75 17.48 -6.22 -4.67
N GLN A 76 17.77 -6.72 -3.47
CA GLN A 76 18.80 -6.13 -2.59
C GLN A 76 20.23 -6.26 -3.13
N ALA A 77 20.48 -7.15 -4.10
CA ALA A 77 21.78 -7.24 -4.77
C ALA A 77 22.04 -6.12 -5.81
N SER A 78 21.00 -5.35 -6.18
CA SER A 78 21.11 -4.33 -7.24
C SER A 78 20.97 -2.89 -6.75
N SER A 79 20.46 -2.65 -5.54
CA SER A 79 20.34 -1.28 -5.00
C SER A 79 21.55 -0.92 -4.14
N SER A 80 22.71 -0.77 -4.79
CA SER A 80 23.62 0.28 -4.35
C SER A 80 23.07 1.57 -4.94
N SER A 81 22.14 2.26 -4.25
CA SER A 81 22.00 3.67 -4.55
C SER A 81 21.41 4.50 -3.43
N LYS A 82 22.17 5.53 -3.11
CA LYS A 82 21.84 6.68 -2.27
C LYS A 82 21.00 7.67 -3.09
N ASP A 83 20.03 7.16 -3.85
CA ASP A 83 19.21 7.97 -4.75
C ASP A 83 17.82 8.23 -4.15
N PRO A 84 17.27 9.45 -4.34
CA PRO A 84 15.90 9.75 -3.94
C PRO A 84 14.90 8.88 -4.72
N PRO A 85 13.72 8.60 -4.12
CA PRO A 85 12.73 7.73 -4.72
C PRO A 85 12.26 8.26 -6.09
N PRO A 86 12.03 7.37 -7.07
CA PRO A 86 11.52 7.77 -8.37
C PRO A 86 10.10 8.36 -8.23
N SER A 87 9.83 9.39 -9.04
CA SER A 87 8.50 10.00 -9.14
C SER A 87 7.46 8.96 -9.56
N PRO A 88 6.19 9.06 -9.12
CA PRO A 88 5.14 8.15 -9.57
C PRO A 88 5.01 8.19 -11.10
N PRO A 89 4.81 7.04 -11.76
CA PRO A 89 4.63 7.01 -13.20
C PRO A 89 3.36 7.78 -13.58
N SER A 90 3.45 8.60 -14.63
CA SER A 90 2.27 9.24 -15.24
C SER A 90 1.33 8.16 -15.80
N PRO A 91 0.00 8.38 -15.75
CA PRO A 91 -1.02 7.39 -16.13
C PRO A 91 -0.90 6.84 -17.56
N SER A 92 -0.14 7.49 -18.43
CA SER A 92 0.13 7.04 -19.81
C SER A 92 1.05 5.82 -19.94
N ARG A 93 1.51 5.21 -18.84
CA ARG A 93 2.36 4.00 -18.84
C ARG A 93 1.70 2.74 -18.29
N LEU A 94 0.40 2.74 -18.00
CA LEU A 94 -0.34 1.48 -17.96
C LEU A 94 -0.29 0.89 -19.38
N LEU A 95 0.29 -0.29 -19.53
CA LEU A 95 0.10 -1.06 -20.76
C LEU A 95 -1.41 -1.22 -20.97
N GLU A 96 -1.90 -0.74 -22.10
CA GLU A 96 -3.24 -1.03 -22.60
C GLU A 96 -3.50 -2.54 -22.50
N PRO A 97 -4.65 -2.97 -21.95
CA PRO A 97 -5.10 -4.35 -22.11
C PRO A 97 -5.17 -4.65 -23.60
N ALA A 98 -4.57 -5.75 -24.04
CA ALA A 98 -4.70 -6.20 -25.40
C ALA A 98 -6.19 -6.47 -25.71
N ASP A 99 -6.83 -5.53 -26.41
CA ASP A 99 -8.14 -5.72 -27.03
C ASP A 99 -8.07 -6.93 -27.96
N THR A 100 -8.56 -8.06 -27.49
CA THR A 100 -8.84 -9.22 -28.34
C THR A 100 -10.34 -9.23 -28.58
N PRO A 101 -10.83 -8.97 -29.80
CA PRO A 101 -12.27 -9.00 -30.06
C PRO A 101 -12.80 -10.42 -29.86
N PHE A 102 -13.70 -10.58 -28.90
CA PHE A 102 -14.56 -11.77 -28.82
C PHE A 102 -15.49 -11.77 -30.04
N LEU A 103 -15.22 -12.65 -31.00
CA LEU A 103 -16.21 -13.02 -32.03
C LEU A 103 -17.27 -13.92 -31.38
N PRO A 104 -18.57 -13.64 -31.57
CA PRO A 104 -19.62 -14.52 -31.10
C PRO A 104 -19.73 -15.73 -32.03
N GLN A 105 -19.68 -16.93 -31.46
CA GLN A 105 -20.36 -18.11 -31.99
C GLN A 105 -21.45 -18.51 -31.01
#